data_AF-A0A9E6A9G5-F1
#
_entry.id   AF-A0A9E6A9G5-F1
#
_cell.length_a   1.000
_cell.length_b   1.000
_cell.length_c   1.000
_cell.angle_alpha   90.00
_cell.angle_beta   90.00
_cell.angle_gamma   90.00
#
_symmetry.space_group_name_H-M   'P 1'
#
loop_
_entity.id
_entity.type
_entity.pdbx_description
1 polymer ?
#
loop_
_entity_poly.entity_id
_entity_poly.type
_entity_poly.pdbx_seq_one_letter_code
_entity_poly.pdbx_strand_id
1 'polypeptide(L)' 'MAKWFTGTDSIDKVAASDLGIPVLNYSGAFRDAVSEVAIAYILDLARSITKTYREVRLGGWPKKMDQAL' A
#
# COMPACT_ATOMS: atom_id res chain seq x y z
N MET A 1 -7.23 15.91 -18.73
CA MET A 1 -6.53 14.61 -18.64
C MET A 1 -7.23 13.73 -17.62
N ALA A 2 -7.43 12.44 -17.89
CA ALA A 2 -8.03 11.49 -16.95
C ALA A 2 -6.94 10.55 -16.39
N LYS A 3 -6.73 10.61 -15.07
CA LYS A 3 -5.81 9.70 -14.37
C LYS A 3 -6.60 8.54 -13.77
N TRP A 4 -6.20 7.32 -14.11
CA TRP A 4 -6.85 6.07 -13.68
C TRP A 4 -6.61 5.72 -12.21
N PHE A 5 -5.74 6.47 -11.52
CA PHE A 5 -5.39 6.28 -10.12
C PHE A 5 -5.78 7.50 -9.29
N THR A 6 -6.02 7.27 -8.00
CA THR A 6 -6.52 8.29 -7.07
C THR A 6 -5.54 9.46 -6.86
N GLY A 7 -4.23 9.17 -6.83
CA GLY A 7 -3.19 10.18 -6.58
C GLY A 7 -2.96 11.09 -7.78
N THR A 8 -3.16 12.40 -7.60
CA THR A 8 -2.97 13.42 -8.65
C THR A 8 -1.68 14.22 -8.46
N ASP A 9 -0.79 13.77 -7.58
CA ASP A 9 0.42 14.50 -7.16
C ASP A 9 1.43 14.70 -8.29
N SER A 10 1.35 13.85 -9.32
CA SER A 10 2.16 13.97 -10.54
C SER A 10 1.64 15.01 -11.55
N ILE A 11 0.49 15.65 -11.28
CA ILE A 11 -0.14 16.62 -12.18
C ILE A 11 -0.02 18.00 -11.55
N ASP A 12 0.58 18.94 -12.28
CA ASP A 12 0.57 20.36 -11.90
C ASP A 12 -0.84 20.92 -12.12
N LYS A 13 -1.56 21.10 -11.02
CA LYS A 13 -2.95 21.56 -11.02
C LYS A 13 -3.06 23.06 -11.31
N VAL A 14 -2.01 23.84 -11.03
CA VAL A 14 -1.99 25.29 -11.26
C VAL A 14 -1.86 25.54 -12.75
N ALA A 15 -0.83 24.96 -13.38
CA ALA A 15 -0.63 25.08 -14.83
C ALA A 15 -1.82 24.50 -15.63
N ALA A 16 -2.40 23.38 -15.18
CA ALA A 16 -3.58 22.81 -15.82
C ALA A 16 -4.81 23.74 -15.72
N SER A 17 -4.99 24.41 -14.58
CA SER A 17 -6.08 25.38 -14.38
C SER A 17 -5.89 26.62 -15.27
N ASP A 18 -4.67 27.14 -15.35
CA ASP A 18 -4.33 28.32 -16.16
C ASP A 18 -4.56 28.09 -17.66
N LEU A 19 -4.41 26.84 -18.11
CA LEU A 19 -4.66 26.40 -19.48
C LEU A 19 -6.11 25.94 -19.73
N GLY A 20 -6.98 26.01 -18.72
CA GLY A 20 -8.38 25.55 -18.82
C GLY A 20 -8.53 24.03 -19.02
N ILE A 21 -7.53 23.24 -18.62
CA ILE A 21 -7.52 21.78 -18.80
C ILE A 21 -8.09 21.11 -17.55
N PRO A 22 -9.26 20.43 -17.64
CA PRO A 22 -9.82 19.71 -16.50
C PRO A 22 -8.97 18.49 -16.14
N VAL A 23 -8.69 18.36 -14.84
CA VAL A 23 -7.99 17.22 -14.24
C VAL A 23 -9.03 16.36 -13.52
N LEU A 24 -9.19 15.12 -13.97
CA LEU A 24 -10.11 14.15 -13.38
C LEU A 24 -9.32 12.96 -12.83
N ASN A 25 -9.71 12.47 -11.66
CA ASN A 25 -9.22 11.22 -11.09
C ASN A 25 -10.37 10.26 -10.83
N TYR A 26 -10.06 8.97 -10.84
CA TYR A 26 -11.01 7.94 -10.45
C TYR A 26 -10.87 7.66 -8.95
N SER A 27 -11.61 8.45 -8.15
CA SER A 27 -11.64 8.37 -6.69
C SER A 27 -12.26 7.06 -6.20
N GLY A 28 -11.62 6.40 -5.22
CA GLY A 28 -12.20 5.27 -4.50
C GLY A 28 -12.08 3.90 -5.18
N ALA A 29 -11.66 3.85 -6.44
CA ALA A 29 -11.52 2.64 -7.26
C ALA A 29 -10.77 1.47 -6.62
N PHE A 30 -9.78 1.79 -5.78
CA PHE A 30 -8.88 0.83 -5.16
C PHE A 30 -8.93 0.86 -3.63
N ARG A 31 -9.97 1.47 -3.05
CA ARG A 31 -10.05 1.68 -1.60
C ARG A 31 -9.97 0.37 -0.82
N ASP A 32 -10.74 -0.63 -1.23
CA ASP A 32 -10.83 -1.90 -0.50
C ASP A 32 -9.53 -2.71 -0.64
N ALA A 33 -9.04 -2.88 -1.87
CA ALA A 33 -7.77 -3.57 -2.13
C ALA A 33 -6.58 -2.92 -1.39
N VAL A 34 -6.51 -1.59 -1.33
CA VAL A 34 -5.47 -0.88 -0.57
C VAL A 34 -5.64 -1.12 0.93
N SER A 35 -6.87 -1.14 1.43
CA SER A 35 -7.16 -1.36 2.85
C SER A 35 -6.78 -2.78 3.29
N GLU A 36 -7.06 -3.78 2.46
CA GLU A 36 -6.66 -5.18 2.70
C GLU A 36 -5.14 -5.31 2.83
N VAL A 37 -4.39 -4.73 1.88
CA VAL A 37 -2.92 -4.77 1.90
C VAL A 37 -2.36 -4.00 3.10
N ALA A 38 -2.96 -2.88 3.47
CA ALA A 38 -2.55 -2.12 4.65
C ALA A 38 -2.71 -2.94 5.95
N ILE A 39 -3.85 -3.60 6.14
CA ILE A 39 -4.08 -4.48 7.30
C ILE A 39 -3.10 -5.66 7.28
N ALA A 40 -2.87 -6.28 6.12
CA ALA A 40 -1.90 -7.35 5.98
C ALA A 40 -0.49 -6.91 6.39
N TYR A 41 -0.08 -5.69 6.00
CA TYR A 41 1.20 -5.10 6.41
C TYR A 41 1.29 -4.84 7.92
N ILE A 42 0.23 -4.34 8.54
CA ILE A 42 0.19 -4.13 10.01
C ILE A 42 0.42 -5.46 10.73
N LEU A 43 -0.28 -6.52 10.32
CA LEU A 43 -0.12 -7.86 10.89
C LEU A 43 1.28 -8.42 10.64
N ASP A 44 1.81 -8.22 9.44
CA ASP A 44 3.16 -8.66 9.09
C ASP A 44 4.22 -7.98 9.96
N LEU A 45 4.12 -6.66 10.18
CA LEU A 45 5.05 -5.94 11.04
C LEU A 45 4.94 -6.39 12.50
N ALA A 46 3.72 -6.53 13.02
CA ALA A 46 3.47 -6.92 14.41
C ALA A 46 3.95 -8.35 14.72
N ARG A 47 3.87 -9.27 13.76
CA ARG A 47 4.17 -10.69 13.97
C ARG A 47 5.38 -11.19 13.20
N SER A 48 5.98 -10.33 12.38
CA SER A 48 7.10 -10.63 11.48
C SER A 48 6.81 -11.89 10.65
N ILE A 49 5.63 -11.95 10.02
CA ILE A 49 5.08 -13.13 9.34
C ILE A 49 5.94 -13.50 8.13
N THR A 50 6.22 -12.55 7.26
CA THR A 50 7.05 -12.70 6.06
C THR A 50 8.46 -13.15 6.41
N LYS A 51 9.02 -12.65 7.53
CA LYS A 51 10.32 -13.09 8.03
C LYS A 51 10.29 -14.57 8.43
N THR A 52 9.33 -14.97 9.27
CA THR A 52 9.11 -16.37 9.66
C THR A 52 8.92 -17.26 8.43
N TYR A 53 8.10 -16.82 7.48
CA TYR A 53 7.82 -17.55 6.25
C TYR A 53 9.08 -17.81 5.44
N ARG A 54 9.97 -16.81 5.28
CA ARG A 54 11.25 -16.98 4.60
C ARG A 54 12.16 -17.97 5.31
N GLU A 55 12.27 -17.88 6.63
CA GLU A 55 13.08 -18.79 7.45
C GLU A 55 12.58 -20.24 7.34
N VAL A 56 11.26 -20.45 7.31
CA VAL A 56 10.66 -21.77 7.08
C VAL A 56 10.99 -22.32 5.69
N ARG A 57 10.95 -21.50 4.64
CA ARG A 57 11.32 -21.95 3.28
C ARG A 57 12.78 -22.34 3.15
N LEU A 58 13.65 -21.82 4.01
CA LEU A 58 15.07 -22.19 4.08
C LEU A 58 15.31 -23.47 4.91
N GLY A 59 14.25 -24.15 5.35
CA GLY A 59 14.33 -25.37 6.16
C GLY A 59 14.42 -25.12 7.67
N GLY A 60 14.34 -23.86 8.09
CA GLY A 60 14.25 -23.50 9.51
C GLY A 60 12.87 -23.75 10.09
N TRP A 61 12.77 -23.79 11.42
CA TRP A 61 11.49 -23.73 12.12
C TRP A 61 11.59 -22.79 13.32
N PRO A 62 11.60 -21.47 13.07
CA PRO A 62 11.79 -20.48 14.12
C PRO A 62 10.60 -20.51 15.09
N LYS A 63 10.82 -21.08 16.28
CA LYS A 63 9.89 -20.92 17.40
C LYS A 63 10.07 -19.52 17.97
N LYS A 64 9.15 -18.62 17.62
CA LYS A 64 9.03 -17.34 18.33
C LYS A 64 8.42 -17.62 19.69
N MET A 65 9.28 -17.79 20.70
CA MET A 65 8.89 -17.62 22.08
C MET A 65 8.48 -16.16 22.20
N ASP A 66 7.28 -15.92 22.72
CA ASP A 66 6.66 -14.61 22.89
C ASP A 66 7.70 -13.53 23.25
N GLN A 67 8.14 -12.77 22.23
CA GLN A 67 8.82 -11.52 22.47
C GLN A 67 7.72 -10.52 22.77
N ALA A 68 7.17 -10.66 23.98
CA ALA A 68 6.47 -9.59 24.64
C ALA A 68 7.43 -8.40 24.67
N LEU A 69 6.92 -7.27 24.22
CA LEU A 69 7.59 -5.96 24.27
C LEU A 69 8.16 -5.67 25.66
#